data_AF-A0ABD3MC53-F1
#
_entry.id   AF-A0ABD3MC53-F1
#
_cell.length_a   1.000
_cell.length_b   1.000
_cell.length_c   1.000
_cell.angle_alpha   90.00
_cell.angle_beta   90.00
_cell.angle_gamma   90.00
#
_symmetry.space_group_name_H-M   'P 1'
#
loop_
_entity.id
_entity.type
_entity.pdbx_description
1 polymer ?
#
loop_
_entity_poly.entity_id
_entity_poly.type
_entity_poly.pdbx_seq_one_letter_code
_entity_poly.pdbx_strand_id
1 'polypeptide(L)'
;MIQKYNAYIDWMINNHEAVTTEYDDEGFHYAQTQVLTMSACASKLYYGYGTILSDLSPSDCLHLMAEESLLIDTEQTTSFAIRTTSKDDKDEKSAKVVCETNALNAMQMAVNLFDGNNILALHMLAAMTGGEDDDDGGYGSQERASNEFVSALFDDFADTFDEKLGALAYQVPKLVGEVAYDVLRMSQKESIDSILDAGCGTGLAGQFLQPPVEGPLVGVDLSNQMLQKAAQCTLVKGCGLKVEDSTVLDDAGVDGHSSKPLYDKLALSDLETVTLDDLVSGLSGEKIDGFDLIVAADVFVYIGNLEKILLNFAKLSNGDDSKESYLIFLCK
;
A
#
# COMPACT_ATOMS: atom_id res chain seq x y z
N MET A 1 9.39 -12.29 35.02
CA MET A 1 8.02 -12.00 34.54
C MET A 1 7.42 -13.24 33.89
N ILE A 2 8.12 -13.84 32.92
CA ILE A 2 7.75 -15.10 32.24
C ILE A 2 7.44 -16.25 33.21
N GLN A 3 8.31 -16.53 34.21
CA GLN A 3 8.04 -17.59 35.20
C GLN A 3 6.76 -17.38 36.04
N LYS A 4 6.39 -16.12 36.32
CA LYS A 4 5.12 -15.82 37.01
C LYS A 4 3.92 -16.02 36.08
N TYR A 5 4.09 -15.76 34.79
CA TYR A 5 3.07 -15.97 33.77
C TYR A 5 2.84 -17.47 33.52
N ASN A 6 3.92 -18.25 33.40
CA ASN A 6 3.83 -19.71 33.23
C ASN A 6 3.20 -20.38 34.46
N ALA A 7 3.59 -19.99 35.68
CA ALA A 7 2.95 -20.49 36.89
C ALA A 7 1.45 -20.13 36.99
N TYR A 8 1.04 -19.00 36.43
CA TYR A 8 -0.36 -18.59 36.37
C TYR A 8 -1.16 -19.39 35.33
N ILE A 9 -0.58 -19.66 34.16
CA ILE A 9 -1.18 -20.52 33.14
C ILE A 9 -1.29 -21.96 33.65
N ASP A 10 -0.23 -22.50 34.25
CA ASP A 10 -0.25 -23.83 34.87
C ASP A 10 -1.30 -23.93 35.97
N TRP A 11 -1.47 -22.86 36.76
CA TRP A 11 -2.54 -22.81 37.74
C TRP A 11 -3.92 -22.79 37.07
N MET A 12 -4.16 -21.98 36.03
CA MET A 12 -5.45 -21.99 35.32
C MET A 12 -5.78 -23.36 34.71
N ILE A 13 -4.82 -24.03 34.08
CA ILE A 13 -5.01 -25.34 33.47
C ILE A 13 -5.36 -26.40 34.53
N ASN A 14 -4.69 -26.36 35.69
CA ASN A 14 -4.83 -27.38 36.74
C ASN A 14 -5.97 -27.09 37.73
N ASN A 15 -6.46 -25.85 37.81
CA ASN A 15 -7.55 -25.42 38.69
C ASN A 15 -8.83 -25.03 37.95
N HIS A 16 -8.95 -25.31 36.66
CA HIS A 16 -10.22 -25.17 35.95
C HIS A 16 -11.22 -26.23 36.43
N GLU A 17 -11.95 -25.93 37.50
CA GLU A 17 -13.34 -26.39 37.55
C GLU A 17 -14.01 -25.85 36.29
N ALA A 18 -14.78 -26.68 35.59
CA ALA A 18 -15.58 -26.24 34.46
C ALA A 18 -16.64 -25.28 34.98
N VAL A 19 -16.26 -24.02 35.21
CA VAL A 19 -17.18 -22.93 35.45
C VAL A 19 -17.89 -22.71 34.13
N THR A 20 -19.03 -23.37 33.97
CA THR A 20 -20.02 -23.03 32.96
C THR A 20 -20.50 -21.63 33.30
N THR A 21 -19.79 -20.64 32.78
CA THR A 21 -20.22 -19.25 32.86
C THR A 21 -21.32 -19.13 31.83
N GLU A 22 -22.58 -19.15 32.26
CA GLU A 22 -23.70 -18.80 31.39
C GLU A 22 -23.56 -17.33 31.04
N TYR A 23 -23.11 -17.04 29.82
CA TYR A 23 -23.18 -15.71 29.25
C TYR A 23 -24.61 -15.49 28.76
N ASP A 24 -25.19 -14.32 29.03
CA ASP A 24 -26.32 -13.84 28.25
C ASP A 24 -25.86 -13.54 26.81
N ASP A 25 -26.81 -13.43 25.88
CA ASP A 25 -26.50 -13.24 24.45
C ASP A 25 -25.62 -12.00 24.20
N GLU A 26 -25.78 -10.94 25.01
CA GLU A 26 -24.95 -9.72 24.97
C GLU A 26 -23.52 -9.98 25.46
N GLY A 27 -23.35 -10.68 26.59
CA GLY A 27 -22.05 -11.04 27.14
C GLY A 27 -21.26 -11.98 26.22
N PHE A 28 -21.94 -12.92 25.55
CA PHE A 28 -21.33 -13.80 24.56
C PHE A 28 -20.86 -13.01 23.32
N HIS A 29 -21.69 -12.11 22.80
CA HIS A 29 -21.34 -11.27 21.66
C HIS A 29 -20.17 -10.32 21.96
N TYR A 30 -20.13 -9.75 23.16
CA TYR A 30 -19.00 -8.92 23.60
C TYR A 30 -17.71 -9.73 23.67
N ALA A 31 -17.72 -10.91 24.30
CA ALA A 31 -16.55 -11.78 24.38
C ALA A 31 -16.06 -12.20 22.98
N GLN A 32 -16.97 -12.55 22.07
CA GLN A 32 -16.64 -12.88 20.69
C GLN A 32 -15.95 -11.72 19.97
N THR A 33 -16.44 -10.49 20.17
CA THR A 33 -15.83 -9.28 19.59
C THR A 33 -14.42 -9.02 20.14
N GLN A 34 -14.20 -9.22 21.45
CA GLN A 34 -12.87 -9.11 22.06
C GLN A 34 -11.90 -10.15 21.49
N VAL A 35 -12.34 -11.41 21.36
CA VAL A 35 -11.53 -12.49 20.76
C VAL A 35 -11.16 -12.16 19.32
N LEU A 36 -12.13 -11.72 18.51
CA LEU A 36 -11.86 -11.30 17.12
C LEU A 36 -10.86 -10.14 17.04
N THR A 37 -10.97 -9.17 17.95
CA THR A 37 -10.03 -8.04 18.03
C THR A 37 -8.62 -8.50 18.38
N MET A 38 -8.49 -9.40 19.37
CA MET A 38 -7.20 -9.98 19.77
C MET A 38 -6.58 -10.80 18.63
N SER A 39 -7.39 -11.60 17.94
CA SER A 39 -7.00 -12.37 16.77
C SER A 39 -6.47 -11.48 15.64
N ALA A 40 -7.14 -10.36 15.36
CA ALA A 40 -6.68 -9.37 14.38
C ALA A 40 -5.34 -8.73 14.77
N CYS A 41 -5.17 -8.37 16.05
CA CYS A 41 -3.90 -7.83 16.57
C CYS A 41 -2.76 -8.85 16.49
N ALA A 42 -3.01 -10.10 16.91
CA ALA A 42 -2.02 -11.18 16.84
C ALA A 42 -1.62 -11.48 15.38
N SER A 43 -2.60 -11.48 14.47
CA SER A 43 -2.35 -11.63 13.04
C SER A 43 -1.37 -10.58 12.49
N LYS A 44 -1.52 -9.31 12.88
CA LYS A 44 -0.56 -8.25 12.49
C LYS A 44 0.83 -8.47 13.06
N LEU A 45 0.94 -8.94 14.30
CA LEU A 45 2.23 -9.24 14.93
C LEU A 45 2.95 -10.39 14.20
N TYR A 46 2.23 -11.46 13.87
CA TYR A 46 2.79 -12.58 13.11
C TYR A 46 3.20 -12.18 11.69
N TYR A 47 2.41 -11.32 11.03
CA TYR A 47 2.79 -10.75 9.73
C TYR A 47 4.11 -9.97 9.82
N GLY A 48 4.19 -8.99 10.75
CA GLY A 48 5.41 -8.20 10.93
C GLY A 48 6.62 -9.06 11.32
N TYR A 49 6.41 -10.06 12.18
CA TYR A 49 7.45 -11.01 12.55
C TYR A 49 7.96 -11.82 11.35
N GLY A 50 7.05 -12.32 10.52
CA GLY A 50 7.40 -13.05 9.30
C GLY A 50 8.19 -12.20 8.30
N THR A 51 7.78 -10.93 8.10
CA THR A 51 8.48 -9.99 7.21
C THR A 51 9.90 -9.70 7.69
N ILE A 52 10.09 -9.52 9.00
CA ILE A 52 11.44 -9.31 9.54
C ILE A 52 12.30 -10.55 9.25
N LEU A 53 11.80 -11.74 9.56
CA LEU A 53 12.54 -12.99 9.36
C LEU A 53 12.89 -13.26 7.88
N SER A 54 12.01 -12.92 6.94
CA SER A 54 12.29 -13.11 5.51
C SER A 54 13.47 -12.26 5.03
N ASP A 55 13.62 -11.06 5.60
CA ASP A 55 14.59 -10.06 5.15
C ASP A 55 15.96 -10.17 5.85
N LEU A 56 16.07 -10.95 6.93
CA LEU A 56 17.33 -11.13 7.64
C LEU A 56 18.44 -11.71 6.76
N SER A 57 19.67 -11.22 6.96
CA SER A 57 20.85 -11.80 6.32
C SER A 57 21.18 -13.19 6.91
N PRO A 58 21.91 -14.05 6.18
CA PRO A 58 22.35 -15.35 6.72
C PRO A 58 23.10 -15.25 8.06
N SER A 59 23.91 -14.19 8.26
CA SER A 59 24.61 -13.94 9.52
C SER A 59 23.68 -13.51 10.66
N ASP A 60 22.66 -12.69 10.36
CA ASP A 60 21.69 -12.26 11.37
C ASP A 60 20.80 -13.42 11.82
N CYS A 61 20.43 -14.29 10.87
CA CYS A 61 19.73 -15.53 11.16
C CYS A 61 20.55 -16.45 12.08
N LEU A 62 21.85 -16.56 11.84
CA LEU A 62 22.74 -17.35 12.68
C LEU A 62 22.82 -16.79 14.11
N HIS A 63 22.84 -15.46 14.26
CA HIS A 63 22.78 -14.79 15.55
C HIS A 63 21.45 -15.06 16.26
N LEU A 64 20.33 -14.92 15.55
CA LEU A 64 18.99 -15.16 16.09
C LEU A 64 18.80 -16.62 16.52
N MET A 65 19.33 -17.59 15.78
CA MET A 65 19.35 -19.01 16.15
C MET A 65 20.19 -19.31 17.40
N ALA A 66 21.19 -18.48 17.70
CA ALA A 66 21.97 -18.64 18.93
C ALA A 66 21.18 -18.19 20.17
N GLU A 67 20.14 -17.38 19.99
CA GLU A 67 19.21 -16.94 21.02
C GLU A 67 17.95 -17.82 20.97
N GLU A 68 17.91 -18.90 21.76
CA GLU A 68 16.87 -19.97 21.79
C GLU A 68 15.40 -19.51 22.02
N SER A 69 15.11 -18.22 22.02
CA SER A 69 13.85 -17.64 22.51
C SER A 69 12.91 -17.10 21.42
N LEU A 70 13.38 -16.94 20.18
CA LEU A 70 12.65 -16.14 19.18
C LEU A 70 11.98 -16.97 18.07
N LEU A 71 12.47 -18.16 17.78
CA LEU A 71 11.88 -19.01 16.73
C LEU A 71 10.55 -19.60 17.22
N ILE A 72 9.57 -19.69 16.32
CA ILE A 72 8.27 -20.29 16.60
C ILE A 72 8.50 -21.79 16.74
N ASP A 73 8.56 -22.26 17.99
CA ASP A 73 8.71 -23.66 18.31
C ASP A 73 7.43 -24.40 17.91
N THR A 74 7.43 -24.93 16.70
CA THR A 74 6.40 -25.85 16.23
C THR A 74 6.98 -27.25 16.37
N GLU A 75 6.71 -27.90 17.50
CA GLU A 75 7.03 -29.32 17.74
C GLU A 75 6.52 -30.28 16.64
N GLN A 76 5.80 -29.80 15.61
CA GLN A 76 5.33 -30.58 14.47
C GLN A 76 6.01 -30.30 13.12
N THR A 77 6.80 -29.23 12.93
CA THR A 77 7.55 -29.00 11.66
C THR A 77 8.93 -29.67 11.65
N THR A 78 9.37 -30.20 12.78
CA THR A 78 10.67 -30.86 12.96
C THR A 78 10.84 -32.17 12.17
N SER A 79 9.80 -32.66 11.48
CA SER A 79 9.92 -33.87 10.66
C SER A 79 10.43 -33.64 9.23
N PHE A 80 10.36 -32.41 8.69
CA PHE A 80 10.79 -32.14 7.31
C PHE A 80 12.13 -31.38 7.22
N ALA A 81 12.42 -30.44 8.14
CA ALA A 81 13.65 -29.65 8.08
C ALA A 81 14.80 -30.18 8.95
N ILE A 82 14.54 -31.02 9.97
CA ILE A 82 15.58 -31.53 10.89
C ILE A 82 15.89 -33.00 10.58
N ARG A 83 16.30 -33.27 9.34
CA ARG A 83 16.95 -34.55 8.99
C ARG A 83 18.34 -34.43 8.40
N THR A 84 18.92 -33.22 8.36
CA THR A 84 20.23 -33.05 7.70
C THR A 84 21.28 -32.24 8.43
N THR A 85 21.05 -31.63 9.59
CA THR A 85 22.13 -30.88 10.27
C THR A 85 22.45 -31.46 11.63
N SER A 86 23.67 -31.98 11.72
CA SER A 86 24.31 -32.39 12.96
C SER A 86 24.52 -31.16 13.85
N LYS A 87 24.74 -31.36 15.16
CA LYS A 87 25.07 -30.27 16.12
C LYS A 87 26.30 -29.44 15.73
N ASP A 88 27.06 -29.85 14.71
CA ASP A 88 28.28 -29.20 14.23
C ASP A 88 28.08 -28.30 12.98
N ASP A 89 26.88 -28.23 12.39
CA ASP A 89 26.58 -27.44 11.19
C ASP A 89 25.74 -26.19 11.51
N LYS A 90 26.24 -25.33 12.39
CA LYS A 90 25.74 -23.95 12.57
C LYS A 90 26.35 -23.04 11.51
N ASP A 91 26.08 -23.32 10.25
CA ASP A 91 26.50 -22.46 9.15
C ASP A 91 25.38 -21.48 8.77
N GLU A 92 25.76 -20.33 8.22
CA GLU A 92 24.83 -19.25 7.86
C GLU A 92 23.74 -19.67 6.86
N LYS A 93 24.02 -20.65 5.99
CA LYS A 93 23.06 -21.13 4.99
C LYS A 93 21.96 -21.95 5.67
N SER A 94 22.33 -22.84 6.58
CA SER A 94 21.38 -23.58 7.42
C SER A 94 20.53 -22.62 8.27
N ALA A 95 21.15 -21.54 8.76
CA ALA A 95 20.42 -20.53 9.54
C ALA A 95 19.42 -19.72 8.71
N LYS A 96 19.76 -19.38 7.47
CA LYS A 96 18.83 -18.70 6.56
C LYS A 96 17.59 -19.56 6.29
N VAL A 97 17.75 -20.86 6.06
CA VAL A 97 16.62 -21.80 5.85
C VAL A 97 15.68 -21.84 7.07
N VAL A 98 16.24 -21.81 8.28
CA VAL A 98 15.44 -21.80 9.52
C VAL A 98 14.64 -20.49 9.65
N CYS A 99 15.25 -19.34 9.37
CA CYS A 99 14.54 -18.06 9.31
C CYS A 99 13.42 -18.07 8.27
N GLU A 100 13.69 -18.51 7.05
CA GLU A 100 12.70 -18.58 5.96
C GLU A 100 11.53 -19.49 6.34
N THR A 101 11.81 -20.64 6.97
CA THR A 101 10.78 -21.57 7.45
C THR A 101 9.92 -20.93 8.55
N ASN A 102 10.55 -20.21 9.50
CA ASN A 102 9.83 -19.51 10.55
C ASN A 102 9.02 -18.32 10.02
N ALA A 103 9.54 -17.62 9.01
CA ALA A 103 8.83 -16.56 8.31
C ALA A 103 7.56 -17.12 7.66
N LEU A 104 7.67 -18.26 6.97
CA LEU A 104 6.53 -18.93 6.35
C LEU A 104 5.47 -19.34 7.37
N ASN A 105 5.89 -19.96 8.49
CA ASN A 105 4.97 -20.35 9.56
C ASN A 105 4.28 -19.13 10.20
N ALA A 106 5.02 -18.02 10.38
CA ALA A 106 4.46 -16.78 10.89
C ALA A 106 3.42 -16.21 9.92
N MET A 107 3.67 -16.24 8.61
CA MET A 107 2.70 -15.83 7.59
C MET A 107 1.44 -16.70 7.61
N GLN A 108 1.58 -18.03 7.74
CA GLN A 108 0.44 -18.93 7.90
C GLN A 108 -0.38 -18.63 9.17
N MET A 109 0.28 -18.37 10.30
CA MET A 109 -0.39 -17.95 11.53
C MET A 109 -1.11 -16.62 11.37
N ALA A 110 -0.50 -15.65 10.69
CA ALA A 110 -1.13 -14.38 10.41
C ALA A 110 -2.41 -14.54 9.58
N VAL A 111 -2.39 -15.39 8.55
CA VAL A 111 -3.58 -15.71 7.73
C VAL A 111 -4.64 -16.41 8.58
N ASN A 112 -4.29 -17.48 9.30
CA ASN A 112 -5.24 -18.31 10.03
C ASN A 112 -5.90 -17.59 11.21
N LEU A 113 -5.15 -16.78 11.96
CA LEU A 113 -5.67 -16.07 13.13
C LEU A 113 -6.76 -15.07 12.75
N PHE A 114 -6.69 -14.48 11.56
CA PHE A 114 -7.69 -13.52 11.10
C PHE A 114 -8.55 -14.06 9.96
N ASP A 115 -8.67 -15.39 9.85
CA ASP A 115 -9.56 -16.08 8.91
C ASP A 115 -9.39 -15.58 7.46
N GLY A 116 -8.14 -15.43 7.02
CA GLY A 116 -7.81 -14.93 5.68
C GLY A 116 -7.97 -13.42 5.48
N ASN A 117 -8.52 -12.68 6.45
CA ASN A 117 -8.74 -11.23 6.32
C ASN A 117 -7.45 -10.39 6.45
N ASN A 118 -6.31 -11.01 6.78
CA ASN A 118 -5.00 -10.35 6.67
C ASN A 118 -4.46 -10.50 5.26
N ILE A 119 -4.92 -9.61 4.37
CA ILE A 119 -4.61 -9.65 2.94
C ILE A 119 -3.10 -9.51 2.66
N LEU A 120 -2.38 -8.73 3.47
CA LEU A 120 -0.92 -8.59 3.36
C LEU A 120 -0.21 -9.92 3.62
N ALA A 121 -0.58 -10.61 4.71
CA ALA A 121 -0.03 -11.92 5.02
C ALA A 121 -0.41 -12.98 4.00
N LEU A 122 -1.66 -12.94 3.49
CA LEU A 122 -2.14 -13.87 2.47
C LEU A 122 -1.33 -13.76 1.17
N HIS A 123 -1.12 -12.53 0.69
CA HIS A 123 -0.36 -12.30 -0.53
C HIS A 123 1.12 -12.64 -0.36
N MET A 124 1.72 -12.26 0.77
CA MET A 124 3.12 -12.59 1.08
C MET A 124 3.31 -14.11 1.19
N LEU A 125 2.38 -14.81 1.84
CA LEU A 125 2.41 -16.27 1.91
C LEU A 125 2.39 -16.91 0.52
N ALA A 126 1.49 -16.47 -0.36
CA ALA A 126 1.41 -16.97 -1.73
C ALA A 126 2.71 -16.71 -2.52
N ALA A 127 3.31 -15.53 -2.37
CA ALA A 127 4.60 -15.21 -2.99
C ALA A 127 5.73 -16.11 -2.45
N MET A 128 5.76 -16.39 -1.15
CA MET A 128 6.74 -17.25 -0.50
C MET A 128 6.60 -18.72 -0.90
N THR A 129 5.38 -19.21 -1.15
CA THR A 129 5.13 -20.59 -1.59
C THR A 129 5.21 -20.78 -3.10
N GLY A 130 5.44 -19.69 -3.86
CA GLY A 130 5.58 -19.72 -5.31
C GLY A 130 4.25 -19.78 -6.07
N GLY A 131 3.12 -19.59 -5.38
CA GLY A 131 1.79 -19.88 -5.89
C GLY A 131 1.65 -21.38 -6.17
N GLU A 132 0.87 -22.10 -5.38
CA GLU A 132 0.49 -23.45 -5.81
C GLU A 132 -0.36 -23.29 -7.08
N ASP A 133 0.11 -23.84 -8.20
CA ASP A 133 -0.66 -24.12 -9.41
C ASP A 133 -1.71 -25.21 -9.07
N ASP A 134 -2.58 -24.91 -8.10
CA ASP A 134 -3.71 -25.74 -7.81
C ASP A 134 -4.77 -25.46 -8.88
N ASP A 135 -4.99 -26.47 -9.71
CA ASP A 135 -6.03 -26.62 -10.75
C ASP A 135 -7.48 -26.42 -10.21
N ASP A 136 -7.62 -25.99 -8.95
CA ASP A 136 -8.87 -25.63 -8.27
C ASP A 136 -8.87 -24.14 -7.89
N GLY A 137 -8.71 -23.27 -8.88
CA GLY A 137 -9.04 -21.83 -8.77
C GLY A 137 -8.19 -21.01 -7.78
N GLY A 138 -7.00 -21.48 -7.41
CA GLY A 138 -6.08 -20.80 -6.51
C GLY A 138 -5.41 -19.56 -7.13
N TYR A 139 -5.12 -18.57 -6.28
CA TYR A 139 -4.58 -17.22 -6.56
C TYR A 139 -3.26 -17.15 -7.37
N GLY A 140 -2.67 -18.28 -7.82
CA GLY A 140 -1.43 -18.34 -8.61
C GLY A 140 -1.54 -17.82 -10.06
N SER A 141 -2.74 -17.46 -10.52
CA SER A 141 -3.00 -16.97 -11.89
C SER A 141 -3.19 -15.45 -12.01
N GLN A 142 -3.02 -14.68 -10.92
CA GLN A 142 -3.31 -13.24 -10.96
C GLN A 142 -2.19 -12.45 -11.65
N GLU A 143 -2.51 -11.82 -12.79
CA GLU A 143 -1.62 -10.94 -13.57
C GLU A 143 -1.09 -9.72 -12.77
N ARG A 144 -1.70 -9.39 -11.63
CA ARG A 144 -1.23 -8.37 -10.67
C ARG A 144 -1.74 -8.64 -9.26
N ALA A 145 -1.15 -7.99 -8.26
CA ALA A 145 -1.66 -8.03 -6.89
C ALA A 145 -3.09 -7.46 -6.79
N SER A 146 -3.89 -8.00 -5.87
CA SER A 146 -5.28 -7.57 -5.68
C SER A 146 -5.37 -6.10 -5.22
N ASN A 147 -6.49 -5.45 -5.52
CA ASN A 147 -6.73 -4.06 -5.11
C ASN A 147 -6.64 -3.90 -3.59
N GLU A 148 -7.14 -4.89 -2.84
CA GLU A 148 -7.12 -4.90 -1.38
C GLU A 148 -5.70 -4.99 -0.85
N PHE A 149 -4.84 -5.78 -1.49
CA PHE A 149 -3.42 -5.85 -1.12
C PHE A 149 -2.72 -4.53 -1.37
N VAL A 150 -2.86 -3.98 -2.58
CA VAL A 150 -2.23 -2.71 -2.96
C VAL A 150 -2.70 -1.57 -2.04
N SER A 151 -4.01 -1.47 -1.79
CA SER A 151 -4.61 -0.48 -0.90
C SER A 151 -4.06 -0.61 0.53
N ALA A 152 -4.07 -1.82 1.10
CA ALA A 152 -3.57 -2.06 2.46
C ALA A 152 -2.07 -1.76 2.59
N LEU A 153 -1.28 -2.07 1.57
CA LEU A 153 0.16 -1.82 1.53
C LEU A 153 0.43 -0.31 1.61
N PHE A 154 -0.20 0.47 0.74
CA PHE A 154 0.01 1.92 0.70
C PHE A 154 -0.65 2.65 1.87
N ASP A 155 -1.76 2.13 2.41
CA ASP A 155 -2.36 2.67 3.63
C ASP A 155 -1.40 2.61 4.83
N ASP A 156 -0.67 1.50 4.99
CA ASP A 156 0.35 1.32 6.04
C ASP A 156 1.58 2.20 5.80
N PHE A 157 1.96 2.41 4.53
CA PHE A 157 3.13 3.24 4.20
C PHE A 157 2.88 4.74 4.20
N ALA A 158 1.64 5.19 4.06
CA ALA A 158 1.29 6.59 3.78
C ALA A 158 1.98 7.58 4.74
N ASP A 159 2.05 7.27 6.05
CA ASP A 159 2.61 8.17 7.05
C ASP A 159 4.11 8.43 6.92
N THR A 160 4.85 7.48 6.34
CA THR A 160 6.31 7.58 6.15
C THR A 160 6.72 7.73 4.68
N PHE A 161 5.75 7.78 3.77
CA PHE A 161 5.97 7.71 2.33
C PHE A 161 6.85 8.86 1.84
N ASP A 162 6.45 10.11 2.13
CA ASP A 162 7.17 11.29 1.64
C ASP A 162 8.58 11.41 2.24
N GLU A 163 8.77 11.04 3.52
CA GLU A 163 10.09 11.02 4.16
C GLU A 163 11.05 10.06 3.45
N LYS A 164 10.56 8.85 3.13
CA LYS A 164 11.33 7.85 2.38
C LYS A 164 11.69 8.33 0.98
N LEU A 165 10.77 8.99 0.29
CA LEU A 165 11.03 9.57 -1.04
C LEU A 165 12.03 10.73 -0.98
N GLY A 166 11.96 11.57 0.06
CA GLY A 166 12.93 12.63 0.31
C GLY A 166 14.35 12.10 0.49
N ALA A 167 14.52 11.01 1.24
CA ALA A 167 15.81 10.34 1.42
C ALA A 167 16.41 9.79 0.10
N LEU A 168 15.56 9.53 -0.91
CA LEU A 168 15.95 9.06 -2.24
C LEU A 168 16.14 10.20 -3.25
N ALA A 169 16.01 11.46 -2.83
CA ALA A 169 16.03 12.63 -3.70
C ALA A 169 15.06 12.49 -4.88
N TYR A 170 13.84 11.99 -4.61
CA TYR A 170 12.84 11.67 -5.62
C TYR A 170 12.42 12.91 -6.44
N GLN A 171 12.63 12.87 -7.77
CA GLN A 171 12.43 14.02 -8.67
C GLN A 171 11.24 13.90 -9.62
N VAL A 172 10.60 12.73 -9.68
CA VAL A 172 9.53 12.44 -10.65
C VAL A 172 8.40 13.47 -10.64
N PRO A 173 7.89 13.96 -9.48
CA PRO A 173 6.82 14.95 -9.46
C PRO A 173 7.20 16.26 -10.19
N LYS A 174 8.45 16.70 -10.02
CA LYS A 174 8.97 17.90 -10.70
C LYS A 174 9.10 17.67 -12.21
N LEU A 175 9.66 16.51 -12.61
CA LEU A 175 9.83 16.16 -14.02
C LEU A 175 8.49 16.06 -14.75
N VAL A 176 7.48 15.48 -14.11
CA VAL A 176 6.10 15.44 -14.63
C VAL A 176 5.58 16.85 -14.89
N GLY A 177 5.79 17.78 -13.97
CA GLY A 177 5.44 19.19 -14.17
C GLY A 177 6.17 19.84 -15.35
N GLU A 178 7.48 19.61 -15.47
CA GLU A 178 8.28 20.11 -16.61
C GLU A 178 7.74 19.59 -17.95
N VAL A 179 7.38 18.31 -18.03
CA VAL A 179 6.77 17.72 -19.23
C VAL A 179 5.35 18.26 -19.48
N ALA A 180 4.56 18.56 -18.45
CA ALA A 180 3.27 19.20 -18.65
C ALA A 180 3.41 20.59 -19.31
N TYR A 181 4.45 21.35 -18.97
CA TYR A 181 4.79 22.59 -19.68
C TYR A 181 5.35 22.37 -21.09
N ASP A 182 5.99 21.23 -21.39
CA ASP A 182 6.31 20.84 -22.76
C ASP A 182 5.04 20.62 -23.59
N VAL A 183 4.05 19.93 -23.04
CA VAL A 183 2.76 19.68 -23.69
C VAL A 183 2.03 21.00 -24.02
N LEU A 184 2.02 21.97 -23.11
CA LEU A 184 1.48 23.31 -23.38
C LEU A 184 2.16 23.99 -24.57
N ARG A 185 3.50 23.98 -24.58
CA ARG A 185 4.28 24.57 -25.67
C ARG A 185 4.03 23.89 -27.01
N MET A 186 3.88 22.57 -27.02
CA MET A 186 3.59 21.78 -28.22
C MET A 186 2.18 22.05 -28.76
N SER A 187 1.19 22.14 -27.87
CA SER A 187 -0.22 22.38 -28.21
C SER A 187 -0.54 23.85 -28.51
N GLN A 188 0.42 24.77 -28.30
CA GLN A 188 0.23 26.22 -28.44
C GLN A 188 -0.93 26.78 -27.58
N LYS A 189 -1.21 26.11 -26.45
CA LYS A 189 -2.18 26.55 -25.45
C LYS A 189 -1.49 27.31 -24.31
N GLU A 190 -2.21 28.23 -23.68
CA GLU A 190 -1.77 28.94 -22.47
C GLU A 190 -2.03 28.11 -21.19
N SER A 191 -3.01 27.20 -21.23
CA SER A 191 -3.46 26.37 -20.11
C SER A 191 -3.93 24.99 -20.60
N ILE A 192 -3.94 24.02 -19.68
CA ILE A 192 -4.53 22.69 -19.90
C ILE A 192 -5.98 22.74 -19.38
N ASP A 193 -6.94 22.29 -20.18
CA ASP A 193 -8.37 22.42 -19.82
C ASP A 193 -8.72 21.50 -18.62
N SER A 194 -8.13 20.31 -18.54
CA SER A 194 -8.37 19.36 -17.43
C SER A 194 -7.23 18.34 -17.31
N ILE A 195 -6.91 17.95 -16.07
CA ILE A 195 -5.85 16.98 -15.76
C ILE A 195 -6.37 15.86 -14.87
N LEU A 196 -6.03 14.63 -15.23
CA LEU A 196 -6.15 13.44 -14.37
C LEU A 196 -4.77 13.01 -13.88
N ASP A 197 -4.57 13.04 -12.58
CA ASP A 197 -3.41 12.45 -11.89
C ASP A 197 -3.78 11.02 -11.43
N ALA A 198 -3.48 10.05 -12.28
CA ALA A 198 -3.78 8.65 -12.08
C ALA A 198 -2.69 8.02 -11.19
N GLY A 199 -3.07 7.58 -9.98
CA GLY A 199 -2.12 7.16 -8.95
C GLY A 199 -1.51 8.36 -8.22
N CYS A 200 -2.33 9.31 -7.81
CA CYS A 200 -1.88 10.59 -7.26
C CYS A 200 -1.12 10.50 -5.93
N GLY A 201 -1.23 9.37 -5.20
CA GLY A 201 -0.53 9.13 -3.95
C GLY A 201 -0.81 10.22 -2.91
N THR A 202 0.25 10.73 -2.28
CA THR A 202 0.19 11.83 -1.31
C THR A 202 0.02 13.22 -1.95
N GLY A 203 -0.09 13.30 -3.28
CA GLY A 203 -0.35 14.54 -4.02
C GLY A 203 0.89 15.29 -4.52
N LEU A 204 2.09 14.68 -4.43
CA LEU A 204 3.35 15.32 -4.77
C LEU A 204 3.39 15.90 -6.20
N ALA A 205 2.81 15.20 -7.18
CA ALA A 205 2.73 15.69 -8.56
C ALA A 205 1.74 16.84 -8.71
N GLY A 206 0.65 16.83 -7.94
CA GLY A 206 -0.38 17.86 -7.95
C GLY A 206 0.15 19.28 -7.76
N GLN A 207 1.20 19.48 -6.96
CA GLN A 207 1.79 20.82 -6.75
C GLN A 207 2.41 21.42 -8.02
N PHE A 208 2.83 20.56 -8.95
CA PHE A 208 3.40 20.96 -10.24
C PHE A 208 2.38 20.92 -11.38
N LEU A 209 1.30 20.14 -11.23
CA LEU A 209 0.21 20.04 -12.20
C LEU A 209 -0.87 21.11 -12.02
N GLN A 210 -1.04 21.65 -10.81
CA GLN A 210 -2.04 22.68 -10.53
C GLN A 210 -1.74 24.02 -11.25
N PRO A 211 -0.50 24.54 -11.32
CA PRO A 211 -0.24 25.82 -12.00
C PRO A 211 -0.58 25.87 -13.50
N PRO A 212 -0.33 24.84 -14.34
CA PRO A 212 -0.66 24.87 -15.76
C PRO A 212 -2.13 24.53 -16.11
N VAL A 213 -2.98 24.12 -15.15
CA VAL A 213 -4.37 23.73 -15.42
C VAL A 213 -5.34 24.87 -15.11
N GLU A 214 -6.28 25.13 -16.02
CA GLU A 214 -7.33 26.13 -15.83
C GLU A 214 -8.63 25.52 -15.29
N GLY A 215 -8.97 24.31 -15.74
CA GLY A 215 -10.10 23.56 -15.22
C GLY A 215 -9.70 22.59 -14.11
N PRO A 216 -10.38 21.44 -14.01
CA PRO A 216 -10.24 20.57 -12.85
C PRO A 216 -8.94 19.76 -12.87
N LEU A 217 -8.30 19.70 -11.71
CA LEU A 217 -7.29 18.70 -11.38
C LEU A 217 -7.94 17.58 -10.55
N VAL A 218 -8.03 16.38 -11.12
CA VAL A 218 -8.63 15.21 -10.46
C VAL A 218 -7.55 14.19 -10.13
N GLY A 219 -7.48 13.76 -8.87
CA GLY A 219 -6.58 12.70 -8.42
C GLY A 219 -7.32 11.40 -8.17
N VAL A 220 -6.71 10.27 -8.52
CA VAL A 220 -7.25 8.93 -8.26
C VAL A 220 -6.20 8.09 -7.56
N ASP A 221 -6.59 7.36 -6.53
CA ASP A 221 -5.73 6.39 -5.87
C ASP A 221 -6.56 5.24 -5.28
N LEU A 222 -5.92 4.08 -5.06
CA LEU A 222 -6.51 2.93 -4.38
C LEU A 222 -6.39 3.02 -2.85
N SER A 223 -5.46 3.83 -2.35
CA SER A 223 -5.22 4.02 -0.92
C SER A 223 -5.98 5.22 -0.38
N ASN A 224 -6.87 4.97 0.59
CA ASN A 224 -7.62 6.02 1.25
C ASN A 224 -6.70 6.91 2.09
N GLN A 225 -5.67 6.35 2.73
CA GLN A 225 -4.71 7.13 3.52
C GLN A 225 -3.85 8.06 2.63
N MET A 226 -3.48 7.62 1.43
CA MET A 226 -2.80 8.46 0.44
C MET A 226 -3.68 9.66 0.04
N LEU A 227 -4.95 9.40 -0.31
CA LEU A 227 -5.92 10.46 -0.64
C LEU A 227 -6.15 11.44 0.52
N GLN A 228 -6.20 10.96 1.77
CA GLN A 228 -6.32 11.82 2.93
C GLN A 228 -5.12 12.77 3.09
N LYS A 229 -3.92 12.36 2.67
CA LYS A 229 -2.74 13.24 2.64
C LYS A 229 -2.81 14.23 1.48
N ALA A 230 -3.16 13.76 0.27
CA ALA A 230 -3.34 14.62 -0.89
C ALA A 230 -4.39 15.71 -0.66
N ALA A 231 -5.49 15.39 0.02
CA ALA A 231 -6.57 16.31 0.35
C ALA A 231 -6.13 17.50 1.23
N GLN A 232 -5.02 17.35 1.95
CA GLN A 232 -4.48 18.38 2.84
C GLN A 232 -3.47 19.30 2.14
N CYS A 233 -3.14 19.04 0.89
CA CYS A 233 -2.19 19.81 0.12
C CYS A 233 -2.80 21.07 -0.47
N THR A 234 -2.02 22.14 -0.46
CA THR A 234 -2.30 23.37 -1.20
C THR A 234 -1.02 23.81 -1.90
N LEU A 235 -1.10 24.76 -2.84
CA LEU A 235 0.10 25.33 -3.48
C LEU A 235 1.08 25.92 -2.47
N VAL A 236 0.58 26.50 -1.37
CA VAL A 236 1.42 27.16 -0.35
C VAL A 236 1.96 26.17 0.68
N LYS A 237 1.13 25.23 1.12
CA LYS A 237 1.54 24.23 2.12
C LYS A 237 2.43 23.14 1.50
N GLY A 238 2.26 22.87 0.21
CA GLY A 238 2.85 21.71 -0.47
C GLY A 238 2.25 20.39 0.00
N CYS A 239 2.87 19.29 -0.43
CA CYS A 239 2.51 17.92 -0.07
C CYS A 239 3.68 17.23 0.64
N GLY A 240 3.68 17.18 1.97
CA GLY A 240 4.45 16.26 2.82
C GLY A 240 5.99 16.28 2.78
N LEU A 241 6.63 16.71 1.69
CA LEU A 241 8.05 17.01 1.63
C LEU A 241 8.30 18.38 2.27
N LYS A 242 9.03 18.40 3.38
CA LYS A 242 9.62 19.64 3.88
C LYS A 242 10.62 20.11 2.84
N VAL A 243 10.23 21.09 2.04
CA VAL A 243 11.13 21.63 1.01
C VAL A 243 12.18 22.48 1.72
N GLU A 244 13.40 21.97 1.86
CA GLU A 244 14.55 22.83 2.23
C GLU A 244 14.98 23.74 1.06
N ASP A 245 14.35 23.61 -0.12
CA ASP A 245 14.77 24.28 -1.36
C ASP A 245 13.59 24.73 -2.26
N SER A 246 12.42 25.10 -1.71
CA SER A 246 11.38 25.76 -2.50
C SER A 246 11.71 27.25 -2.61
N THR A 247 12.61 27.63 -3.51
CA THR A 247 12.80 29.03 -3.90
C THR A 247 11.64 29.55 -4.77
N VAL A 248 10.39 29.16 -4.50
CA VAL A 248 9.23 29.53 -5.31
C VAL A 248 8.13 30.08 -4.39
N LEU A 249 8.07 31.42 -4.39
CA LEU A 249 6.94 32.29 -4.01
C LEU A 249 6.80 32.69 -2.52
N ASP A 250 7.83 33.31 -1.96
CA ASP A 250 7.75 34.07 -0.69
C ASP A 250 7.20 35.51 -0.84
N ASP A 251 6.63 35.91 -1.99
CA ASP A 251 6.20 37.32 -2.20
C ASP A 251 4.89 37.48 -2.99
N ALA A 252 3.88 36.68 -2.69
CA ALA A 252 2.49 37.01 -3.05
C ALA A 252 1.70 37.21 -1.76
N GLY A 253 1.21 38.44 -1.56
CA GLY A 253 0.42 38.84 -0.40
C GLY A 253 -0.69 37.84 -0.06
N VAL A 254 -0.95 37.71 1.23
CA VAL A 254 -1.96 36.82 1.81
C VAL A 254 -3.36 37.27 1.39
N ASP A 255 -3.73 36.88 0.17
CA ASP A 255 -5.08 36.97 -0.36
C ASP A 255 -5.66 35.55 -0.36
N GLY A 256 -6.93 35.41 0.00
CA GLY A 256 -7.61 34.14 0.36
C GLY A 256 -7.72 33.05 -0.72
N HIS A 257 -6.91 33.08 -1.78
CA HIS A 257 -6.71 32.01 -2.76
C HIS A 257 -5.60 31.01 -2.34
N SER A 258 -4.83 31.32 -1.29
CA SER A 258 -3.67 30.54 -0.84
C SER A 258 -3.99 29.25 -0.05
N SER A 259 -5.26 28.99 0.27
CA SER A 259 -5.73 27.82 1.03
C SER A 259 -6.57 26.82 0.22
N LYS A 260 -6.71 27.01 -1.10
CA LYS A 260 -7.46 26.08 -1.95
C LYS A 260 -6.74 24.73 -2.00
N PRO A 261 -7.45 23.59 -1.86
CA PRO A 261 -6.89 22.28 -2.14
C PRO A 261 -6.29 22.22 -3.55
N LEU A 262 -5.21 21.44 -3.73
CA LEU A 262 -4.61 21.24 -5.05
C LEU A 262 -5.59 20.58 -6.03
N TYR A 263 -6.26 19.52 -5.56
CA TYR A 263 -7.18 18.73 -6.35
C TYR A 263 -8.61 19.24 -6.17
N ASP A 264 -9.32 19.43 -7.28
CA ASP A 264 -10.76 19.75 -7.25
C ASP A 264 -11.60 18.53 -6.86
N LYS A 265 -11.08 17.32 -7.13
CA LYS A 265 -11.65 16.06 -6.64
C LYS A 265 -10.58 14.97 -6.47
N LEU A 266 -10.79 14.15 -5.44
CA LEU A 266 -10.03 12.94 -5.17
C LEU A 266 -10.98 11.75 -5.19
N ALA A 267 -10.66 10.70 -5.93
CA ALA A 267 -11.47 9.50 -6.06
C ALA A 267 -10.72 8.25 -5.58
N LEU A 268 -11.36 7.52 -4.67
CA LEU A 268 -10.90 6.21 -4.21
C LEU A 268 -11.39 5.14 -5.20
N SER A 269 -10.56 4.75 -6.15
CA SER A 269 -10.95 3.82 -7.21
C SER A 269 -9.76 3.14 -7.88
N ASP A 270 -10.02 2.00 -8.51
CA ASP A 270 -9.08 1.28 -9.36
C ASP A 270 -8.98 1.91 -10.75
N LEU A 271 -7.77 2.18 -11.22
CA LEU A 271 -7.50 2.80 -12.52
C LEU A 271 -7.96 1.94 -13.71
N GLU A 272 -8.04 0.61 -13.55
CA GLU A 272 -8.52 -0.28 -14.61
C GLU A 272 -10.04 -0.22 -14.82
N THR A 273 -10.79 0.24 -13.82
CA THR A 273 -12.27 0.16 -13.82
C THR A 273 -12.98 1.49 -13.59
N VAL A 274 -12.26 2.51 -13.11
CA VAL A 274 -12.82 3.84 -12.86
C VAL A 274 -13.42 4.44 -14.13
N THR A 275 -14.61 5.03 -14.00
CA THR A 275 -15.32 5.65 -15.11
C THR A 275 -15.20 7.17 -15.09
N LEU A 276 -15.45 7.82 -16.22
CA LEU A 276 -15.47 9.28 -16.28
C LEU A 276 -16.49 9.87 -15.30
N ASP A 277 -17.68 9.26 -15.20
CA ASP A 277 -18.73 9.69 -14.26
C ASP A 277 -18.26 9.63 -12.80
N ASP A 278 -17.51 8.58 -12.42
CA ASP A 278 -16.91 8.47 -11.09
C ASP A 278 -15.93 9.60 -10.80
N LEU A 279 -15.23 10.09 -11.84
CA LEU A 279 -14.22 11.15 -11.73
C LEU A 279 -14.81 12.56 -11.79
N VAL A 280 -15.88 12.79 -12.56
CA VAL A 280 -16.40 14.15 -12.79
C VAL A 280 -17.66 14.47 -12.01
N SER A 281 -18.36 13.47 -11.47
CA SER A 281 -19.56 13.68 -10.66
C SER A 281 -19.29 14.60 -9.46
N GLY A 282 -20.13 15.62 -9.28
CA GLY A 282 -19.99 16.58 -8.18
C GLY A 282 -18.95 17.69 -8.38
N LEU A 283 -18.20 17.69 -9.49
CA LEU A 283 -17.41 18.86 -9.89
C LEU A 283 -18.36 19.99 -10.30
N SER A 284 -18.08 21.20 -9.83
CA SER A 284 -18.78 22.40 -10.26
C SER A 284 -18.14 22.95 -11.53
N GLY A 285 -18.93 23.17 -12.59
CA GLY A 285 -18.41 23.77 -13.82
C GLY A 285 -19.08 23.26 -15.07
N GLU A 286 -18.41 23.46 -16.19
CA GLU A 286 -18.82 22.92 -17.49
C GLU A 286 -18.73 21.39 -17.52
N LYS A 287 -19.47 20.79 -18.43
CA LYS A 287 -19.44 19.34 -18.62
C LYS A 287 -18.04 18.92 -19.09
N ILE A 288 -17.45 17.97 -18.38
CA ILE A 288 -16.16 17.38 -18.75
C ILE A 288 -16.47 16.10 -19.51
N ASP A 289 -16.13 16.06 -20.79
CA ASP A 289 -16.33 14.90 -21.67
C ASP A 289 -15.07 14.00 -21.73
N GLY A 290 -14.00 14.39 -21.05
CA GLY A 290 -12.74 13.65 -20.91
C GLY A 290 -11.61 14.57 -20.43
N PHE A 291 -10.45 13.99 -20.13
CA PHE A 291 -9.26 14.72 -19.69
C PHE A 291 -8.33 15.03 -20.86
N ASP A 292 -7.83 16.26 -20.91
CA ASP A 292 -6.87 16.70 -21.93
C ASP A 292 -5.45 16.18 -21.64
N LEU A 293 -5.12 16.00 -20.35
CA LEU A 293 -3.87 15.39 -19.91
C LEU A 293 -4.13 14.33 -18.84
N ILE A 294 -3.61 13.13 -19.06
CA ILE A 294 -3.53 12.08 -18.05
C ILE A 294 -2.06 11.92 -17.65
N VAL A 295 -1.81 11.86 -16.35
CA VAL A 295 -0.49 11.63 -15.75
C VAL A 295 -0.53 10.31 -14.98
N ALA A 296 0.46 9.44 -15.20
CA ALA A 296 0.62 8.19 -14.47
C ALA A 296 2.09 7.99 -14.08
N ALA A 297 2.47 8.50 -12.91
CA ALA A 297 3.83 8.43 -12.39
C ALA A 297 3.99 7.23 -11.45
N ASP A 298 4.96 6.34 -11.74
CA ASP A 298 5.23 5.13 -10.94
C ASP A 298 4.02 4.18 -10.75
N VAL A 299 3.03 4.23 -11.65
CA VAL A 299 1.84 3.37 -11.58
C VAL A 299 2.06 2.01 -12.24
N PHE A 300 2.68 2.00 -13.42
CA PHE A 300 2.70 0.81 -14.28
C PHE A 300 3.55 -0.34 -13.72
N VAL A 301 4.44 -0.06 -12.77
CA VAL A 301 5.20 -1.10 -12.06
C VAL A 301 4.32 -2.02 -11.23
N TYR A 302 3.09 -1.61 -10.91
CA TYR A 302 2.11 -2.38 -10.13
C TYR A 302 1.06 -3.09 -11.00
N ILE A 303 1.10 -2.90 -12.32
CA ILE A 303 0.11 -3.42 -13.25
C ILE A 303 0.81 -4.37 -14.23
N GLY A 304 0.54 -5.67 -14.14
CA GLY A 304 1.16 -6.65 -15.03
C GLY A 304 0.67 -6.56 -16.47
N ASN A 305 -0.64 -6.36 -16.68
CA ASN A 305 -1.25 -6.22 -18.00
C ASN A 305 -1.65 -4.78 -18.30
N LEU A 306 -0.86 -4.10 -19.13
CA LEU A 306 -1.09 -2.69 -19.46
C LEU A 306 -2.25 -2.46 -20.44
N GLU A 307 -2.77 -3.49 -21.11
CA GLU A 307 -3.82 -3.31 -22.12
C GLU A 307 -5.09 -2.70 -21.50
N LYS A 308 -5.52 -3.23 -20.35
CA LYS A 308 -6.75 -2.77 -19.68
C LYS A 308 -6.65 -1.31 -19.25
N ILE A 309 -5.55 -0.95 -18.57
CA ILE A 309 -5.36 0.42 -18.07
C ILE A 309 -5.19 1.43 -19.21
N LEU A 310 -4.45 1.09 -20.27
CA LEU A 310 -4.28 1.98 -21.42
C LEU A 310 -5.59 2.16 -22.20
N LEU A 311 -6.39 1.09 -22.36
CA LEU A 311 -7.73 1.18 -22.94
C LEU A 311 -8.67 2.02 -22.07
N ASN A 312 -8.52 1.96 -20.74
CA ASN A 312 -9.32 2.80 -19.86
C ASN A 312 -8.89 4.27 -19.94
N PHE A 313 -7.59 4.56 -19.94
CA PHE A 313 -7.08 5.92 -20.13
C PHE A 313 -7.54 6.53 -21.47
N ALA A 314 -7.57 5.75 -22.55
CA ALA A 314 -8.13 6.20 -23.82
C ALA A 314 -9.64 6.52 -23.76
N LYS A 315 -10.41 5.88 -22.87
CA LYS A 315 -11.82 6.23 -22.64
C LYS A 315 -11.99 7.46 -21.75
N LEU A 316 -11.04 7.69 -20.84
CA LEU A 316 -11.02 8.84 -19.94
C LEU A 316 -10.47 10.10 -20.62
N SER A 317 -9.68 9.96 -21.68
CA SER A 317 -9.18 11.08 -22.48
C SER A 317 -10.30 11.75 -23.28
N ASN A 318 -10.10 13.02 -23.63
CA ASN A 318 -11.04 13.75 -24.47
C ASN A 318 -11.18 13.07 -25.85
N GLY A 319 -12.40 12.63 -26.16
CA GLY A 319 -12.71 11.87 -27.39
C GLY A 319 -13.13 12.74 -28.58
N ASP A 320 -13.01 14.07 -28.47
CA ASP A 320 -13.26 14.99 -29.57
C ASP A 320 -12.09 14.96 -30.56
N ASP A 321 -12.34 14.50 -31.79
CA ASP A 321 -11.33 14.44 -32.88
C ASP A 321 -10.66 15.79 -33.18
N SER A 322 -11.23 16.91 -32.71
CA SER A 322 -10.66 18.25 -32.84
C SER A 322 -9.73 18.67 -31.68
N LYS A 323 -9.65 17.87 -30.62
CA LYS A 323 -8.79 18.10 -29.44
C LYS A 323 -7.80 16.95 -29.26
N GLU A 324 -6.52 17.29 -29.16
CA GLU A 324 -5.51 16.31 -28.78
C GLU A 324 -5.52 16.08 -27.27
N SER A 325 -5.43 14.81 -26.86
CA SER A 325 -5.22 14.41 -25.46
C SER A 325 -3.83 13.79 -25.31
N TYR A 326 -3.20 13.99 -24.15
CA TYR A 326 -1.84 13.54 -23.87
C TYR A 326 -1.78 12.60 -22.67
N LEU A 327 -0.84 11.65 -22.70
CA LEU A 327 -0.50 10.79 -21.58
C LEU A 327 0.98 11.00 -21.22
N ILE A 328 1.24 11.46 -20.00
CA ILE A 328 2.57 11.49 -19.41
C ILE A 328 2.66 10.27 -18.48
N PHE A 329 3.62 9.39 -18.72
CA PHE A 329 3.86 8.25 -17.85
C PHE A 329 5.35 8.04 -17.62
N LEU A 330 5.69 7.40 -16.51
CA LEU A 330 7.04 6.93 -16.24
C LEU A 330 7.10 5.41 -16.38
N CYS A 331 8.10 4.93 -17.10
CA CYS A 331 8.42 3.51 -17.17
C CYS A 331 9.89 3.36 -16.76
N LYS A 332 10.16 2.53 -15.75
CA LYS A 332 11.51 2.22 -15.29
C LYS A 332 11.76 0.73 -15.37
#